data_AF-A0A523LHG5-F1
#
_entry.id   AF-A0A523LHG5-F1
#
_cell.length_a   1.000
_cell.length_b   1.000
_cell.length_c   1.000
_cell.angle_alpha   90.00
_cell.angle_beta   90.00
_cell.angle_gamma   90.00
#
_symmetry.space_group_name_H-M   'P 1'
#
loop_
_entity.id
_entity.type
_entity.pdbx_description
1 polymer ?
#
loop_
_entity_poly.entity_id
_entity_poly.type
_entity_poly.pdbx_seq_one_letter_code
_entity_poly.pdbx_strand_id
1 'polypeptide(L)'
;MPTPRAIQGESMFADRHLTAFVALTGALMGLMGMSGTVRAETIDVAVVNTEFIPPDITIQVGDTVRWTNQVGVHNVLAQDNSFPGSGIAMAGDWVHEVVFNEESVHIYRCEPHSSTDFQFGMVGSVTVEKADEPEPFLITFGITGSWFDPTQNGQGFSLEVVPAADVLAAYWFTFPPQGVAKGVAKGELPNQMWLQGSGPIDGDTAVVTFQLPVGGAFDTPGGVEREDWGTATFTFSDCNTGLATYQSLDGKAQGTIPLVRITADVNCEAEQSGN
;
A
#
# COMPACT_ATOMS: atom_id res chain seq x y z
N MET A 1 -64.77 -55.26 -21.21
CA MET A 1 -65.10 -54.89 -19.81
C MET A 1 -64.74 -56.07 -18.92
N PRO A 2 -64.25 -55.92 -17.67
CA PRO A 2 -63.59 -54.81 -16.98
C PRO A 2 -62.13 -55.15 -16.53
N THR A 3 -61.41 -54.14 -16.02
CA THR A 3 -60.19 -54.16 -15.16
C THR A 3 -60.53 -54.59 -13.70
N PRO A 4 -59.65 -54.53 -12.66
CA PRO A 4 -58.19 -54.25 -12.55
C PRO A 4 -57.41 -55.19 -11.58
N ARG A 5 -56.07 -55.08 -11.51
CA ARG A 5 -55.36 -54.98 -10.20
C ARG A 5 -53.91 -54.48 -10.31
N ALA A 6 -53.58 -53.60 -9.39
CA ALA A 6 -52.29 -52.93 -9.21
C ALA A 6 -51.18 -53.90 -8.76
N ILE A 7 -49.95 -53.61 -9.16
CA ILE A 7 -48.73 -54.21 -8.60
C ILE A 7 -47.93 -53.11 -7.90
N GLN A 8 -47.62 -53.39 -6.64
CA GLN A 8 -46.73 -52.64 -5.75
C GLN A 8 -45.27 -52.72 -6.22
N GLY A 9 -44.51 -51.67 -5.94
CA GLY A 9 -43.05 -51.70 -5.95
C GLY A 9 -42.53 -50.72 -4.91
N GLU A 10 -42.32 -51.22 -3.69
CA GLU A 10 -41.52 -50.54 -2.66
C GLU A 10 -40.03 -50.80 -2.90
N SER A 11 -39.25 -49.73 -2.86
CA SER A 11 -37.81 -49.71 -2.56
C SER A 11 -37.53 -48.26 -2.14
N MET A 12 -36.77 -47.90 -1.12
CA MET A 12 -35.49 -48.44 -0.70
C MET A 12 -35.17 -48.01 0.73
N PHE A 13 -34.32 -48.80 1.36
CA PHE A 13 -33.71 -48.63 2.67
C PHE A 13 -32.76 -47.42 2.79
N ALA A 14 -32.75 -46.90 4.01
CA ALA A 14 -31.60 -46.54 4.86
C ALA A 14 -30.84 -45.22 4.67
N ASP A 15 -31.02 -44.40 5.70
CA ASP A 15 -30.16 -43.33 6.19
C ASP A 15 -28.66 -43.62 6.13
N ARG A 16 -27.90 -42.63 5.64
CA ARG A 16 -26.56 -42.30 6.19
C ARG A 16 -26.43 -40.79 6.29
N HIS A 17 -26.54 -40.29 7.52
CA HIS A 17 -26.07 -38.97 7.90
C HIS A 17 -24.58 -38.86 7.57
N LEU A 18 -24.22 -37.90 6.71
CA LEU A 18 -22.84 -37.49 6.47
C LEU A 18 -22.72 -36.03 6.90
N THR A 19 -22.30 -35.82 8.14
CA THR A 19 -21.89 -34.52 8.66
C THR A 19 -20.60 -34.13 7.95
N ALA A 20 -20.69 -33.24 6.96
CA ALA A 20 -19.53 -32.65 6.32
C ALA A 20 -18.93 -31.58 7.26
N PHE A 21 -17.80 -31.90 7.87
CA PHE A 21 -16.91 -30.89 8.45
C PHE A 21 -16.30 -30.09 7.30
N VAL A 22 -16.80 -28.88 7.07
CA VAL A 22 -16.13 -27.87 6.24
C VAL A 22 -14.93 -27.37 7.06
N ALA A 23 -13.74 -27.87 6.74
CA ALA A 23 -12.51 -27.29 7.25
C ALA A 23 -12.34 -25.91 6.61
N LEU A 24 -12.58 -24.86 7.41
CA LEU A 24 -12.33 -23.48 7.05
C LEU A 24 -10.81 -23.26 6.96
N THR A 25 -10.20 -23.52 5.80
CA THR A 25 -8.84 -23.04 5.55
C THR A 25 -8.92 -21.56 5.24
N GLY A 26 -8.80 -20.73 6.28
CA GLY A 26 -8.55 -19.30 6.12
C GLY A 26 -7.19 -19.12 5.45
N ALA A 27 -7.20 -18.80 4.16
CA ALA A 27 -6.02 -18.31 3.48
C ALA A 27 -5.76 -16.90 3.99
N LEU A 28 -4.89 -16.78 4.99
CA LEU A 28 -4.32 -15.52 5.42
C LEU A 28 -3.38 -15.06 4.29
N MET A 29 -3.92 -14.34 3.32
CA MET A 29 -3.14 -13.67 2.30
C MET A 29 -2.46 -12.48 2.99
N GLY A 30 -1.26 -12.74 3.53
CA GLY A 30 -0.45 -11.70 4.12
C GLY A 30 -0.20 -10.62 3.08
N LEU A 31 -0.61 -9.39 3.38
CA LEU A 31 -0.07 -8.21 2.72
C LEU A 31 1.44 -8.27 2.91
N MET A 32 2.15 -8.70 1.88
CA MET A 32 3.59 -8.54 1.80
C MET A 32 3.79 -7.06 1.44
N GLY A 33 3.63 -6.18 2.44
CA GLY A 33 4.00 -4.78 2.29
C GLY A 33 5.45 -4.77 1.83
N MET A 34 5.70 -4.18 0.67
CA MET A 34 7.07 -3.92 0.21
C MET A 34 7.67 -2.96 1.23
N SER A 35 8.34 -3.51 2.24
CA SER A 35 9.12 -2.71 3.18
C SER A 35 10.20 -2.06 2.34
N GLY A 36 10.06 -0.75 2.09
CA GLY A 36 11.17 0.04 1.60
C GLY A 36 12.37 -0.26 2.49
N THR A 37 13.45 -0.76 1.91
CA THR A 37 14.69 -0.96 2.65
C THR A 37 15.19 0.42 3.05
N VAL A 38 14.98 0.80 4.32
CA VAL A 38 15.68 1.95 4.91
C VAL A 38 17.17 1.65 4.76
N ARG A 39 17.87 2.45 3.95
CA ARG A 39 19.28 2.23 3.69
C ARG A 39 20.07 2.87 4.83
N ALA A 40 20.49 2.07 5.80
CA ALA A 40 21.45 2.51 6.81
C ALA A 40 22.80 2.81 6.14
N GLU A 41 23.27 4.04 6.26
CA GLU A 41 24.58 4.50 5.78
C GLU A 41 25.57 4.67 6.94
N THR A 42 26.87 4.59 6.63
CA THR A 42 27.93 4.95 7.59
C THR A 42 28.58 6.25 7.16
N ILE A 43 28.49 7.27 8.00
CA ILE A 43 29.08 8.59 7.78
C ILE A 43 30.40 8.67 8.56
N ASP A 44 31.49 8.89 7.82
CA ASP A 44 32.83 8.96 8.38
C ASP A 44 33.20 10.38 8.83
N VAL A 45 33.64 10.52 10.08
CA VAL A 45 34.21 11.75 10.65
C VAL A 45 35.67 11.49 11.02
N ALA A 46 36.58 12.21 10.37
CA ALA A 46 37.99 12.16 10.74
C ALA A 46 38.25 12.95 12.03
N VAL A 47 39.02 12.37 12.93
CA VAL A 47 39.49 12.98 14.17
C VAL A 47 41.00 13.18 14.01
N VAL A 48 41.41 14.42 13.80
CA VAL A 48 42.79 14.77 13.41
C VAL A 48 43.14 16.17 13.90
N ASN A 49 44.40 16.39 14.28
CA ASN A 49 44.90 17.67 14.82
C ASN A 49 44.09 18.14 16.04
N THR A 50 43.25 19.16 15.89
CA THR A 50 42.32 19.64 16.93
C THR A 50 40.92 19.83 16.34
N GLU A 51 40.56 19.00 15.36
CA GLU A 51 39.34 19.15 14.55
C GLU A 51 38.63 17.82 14.30
N PHE A 52 37.30 17.91 14.21
CA PHE A 52 36.43 16.89 13.62
C PHE A 52 36.17 17.28 12.17
N ILE A 53 36.32 16.35 11.22
CA ILE A 53 36.16 16.64 9.79
C ILE A 53 35.21 15.63 9.13
N PRO A 54 34.03 16.07 8.66
CA PRO A 54 33.40 17.37 8.94
C PRO A 54 33.04 17.54 10.43
N PRO A 55 32.97 18.78 10.96
CA PRO A 55 32.61 19.01 12.35
C PRO A 55 31.11 18.84 12.61
N ASP A 56 30.29 19.26 11.65
CA ASP A 56 28.84 19.17 11.71
C ASP A 56 28.33 18.27 10.58
N ILE A 57 27.45 17.34 10.92
CA ILE A 57 26.83 16.41 9.96
C ILE A 57 25.33 16.36 10.17
N THR A 58 24.62 16.20 9.06
CA THR A 58 23.20 15.81 9.04
C THR A 58 23.12 14.39 8.49
N ILE A 59 22.41 13.52 9.18
CA ILE A 59 22.23 12.10 8.85
C ILE A 59 20.76 11.72 8.98
N GLN A 60 20.40 10.51 8.55
CA GLN A 60 19.05 9.98 8.66
C GLN A 60 18.92 8.98 9.82
N VAL A 61 17.70 8.85 10.38
CA VAL A 61 17.39 7.79 11.35
C VAL A 61 17.76 6.42 10.76
N GLY A 62 18.57 5.67 11.50
CA GLY A 62 19.13 4.38 11.12
C GLY A 62 20.60 4.44 10.69
N ASP A 63 21.16 5.63 10.46
CA ASP A 63 22.57 5.81 10.08
C ASP A 63 23.53 5.58 11.24
N THR A 64 24.77 5.26 10.88
CA THR A 64 25.90 5.13 11.79
C THR A 64 26.89 6.27 11.54
N VAL A 65 27.34 6.94 12.59
CA VAL A 65 28.49 7.85 12.50
C VAL A 65 29.73 7.13 13.00
N ARG A 66 30.80 7.14 12.19
CA ARG A 66 32.10 6.57 12.52
C ARG A 66 33.14 7.66 12.68
N TRP A 67 33.59 7.89 13.91
CA TRP A 67 34.75 8.73 14.20
C TRP A 67 36.03 7.92 14.16
N THR A 68 37.03 8.36 13.39
CA THR A 68 38.34 7.69 13.27
C THR A 68 39.46 8.62 13.71
N ASN A 69 40.18 8.25 14.78
CA ASN A 69 41.39 8.96 15.20
C ASN A 69 42.57 8.61 14.32
N GLN A 70 43.07 9.63 13.61
CA GLN A 70 44.19 9.49 12.70
C GLN A 70 45.52 9.84 13.36
N VAL A 71 45.51 10.73 14.36
CA VAL A 71 46.69 11.17 15.10
C VAL A 71 46.27 11.97 16.34
N GLY A 72 47.07 11.94 17.39
CA GLY A 72 46.86 12.76 18.59
C GLY A 72 46.07 12.05 19.68
N VAL A 73 45.73 12.79 20.74
CA VAL A 73 45.01 12.29 21.93
C VAL A 73 43.58 12.82 21.89
N HIS A 74 42.62 11.96 21.57
CA HIS A 74 41.26 12.39 21.29
C HIS A 74 40.20 11.51 21.94
N ASN A 75 39.00 12.07 22.06
CA ASN A 75 37.73 11.39 22.31
C ASN A 75 36.57 12.18 21.66
N VAL A 76 35.36 11.64 21.76
CA VAL A 76 34.10 12.15 21.19
C VAL A 76 33.02 12.13 22.28
N LEU A 77 33.11 13.07 23.22
CA LEU A 77 32.17 13.15 24.34
C LEU A 77 30.94 13.97 23.92
N ALA A 78 29.76 13.34 23.89
CA ALA A 78 28.50 14.04 23.68
C ALA A 78 28.03 14.78 24.94
N GLN A 79 27.41 15.95 24.76
CA GLN A 79 26.92 16.82 25.83
C GLN A 79 25.87 16.15 26.72
N ASP A 80 25.04 15.30 26.14
CA ASP A 80 23.97 14.54 26.79
C ASP A 80 24.41 13.12 27.22
N ASN A 81 25.68 12.76 26.99
CA ASN A 81 26.24 11.43 27.20
C ASN A 81 25.64 10.33 26.30
N SER A 82 25.07 10.69 25.15
CA SER A 82 24.48 9.75 24.18
C SER A 82 25.48 8.91 23.39
N PHE A 83 26.80 9.16 23.51
CA PHE A 83 27.86 8.43 22.78
C PHE A 83 28.58 7.45 23.72
N PRO A 84 27.99 6.27 24.02
CA PRO A 84 28.55 5.33 24.97
C PRO A 84 29.86 4.75 24.45
N GLY A 85 30.87 4.68 25.31
CA GLY A 85 32.14 4.03 24.96
C GLY A 85 33.19 4.96 24.34
N SER A 86 32.91 6.25 24.12
CA SER A 86 33.95 7.20 23.74
C SER A 86 35.06 7.33 24.80
N GLY A 87 34.72 7.17 26.09
CA GLY A 87 35.70 7.10 27.19
C GLY A 87 36.61 8.33 27.35
N ILE A 88 37.74 8.11 28.04
CA ILE A 88 38.79 9.12 28.23
C ILE A 88 39.53 9.36 26.91
N ALA A 89 40.08 10.57 26.72
CA ALA A 89 40.89 10.86 25.54
C ALA A 89 42.17 10.00 25.51
N MET A 90 42.40 9.30 24.40
CA MET A 90 43.52 8.38 24.23
C MET A 90 44.27 8.64 22.93
N ALA A 91 45.58 8.34 22.96
CA ALA A 91 46.43 8.33 21.79
C ALA A 91 46.22 7.03 20.97
N GLY A 92 46.66 7.08 19.71
CA GLY A 92 46.70 5.92 18.82
C GLY A 92 45.44 5.76 17.98
N ASP A 93 45.52 4.81 17.06
CA ASP A 93 44.49 4.58 16.06
C ASP A 93 43.28 3.90 16.72
N TRP A 94 42.15 4.62 16.76
CA TRP A 94 40.90 4.08 17.25
C TRP A 94 39.74 4.50 16.37
N VAL A 95 38.67 3.71 16.44
CA VAL A 95 37.41 3.93 15.75
C VAL A 95 36.30 3.91 16.79
N HIS A 96 35.41 4.89 16.74
CA HIS A 96 34.21 4.97 17.57
C HIS A 96 32.99 5.07 16.67
N GLU A 97 31.98 4.22 16.87
CA GLU A 97 30.77 4.17 16.06
C GLU A 97 29.53 4.31 16.94
N VAL A 98 28.55 5.10 16.49
CA VAL A 98 27.23 5.25 17.12
C VAL A 98 26.16 5.14 16.05
N VAL A 99 25.13 4.32 16.31
CA VAL A 99 23.93 4.20 15.47
C VAL A 99 22.84 5.10 16.04
N PHE A 100 22.25 5.95 15.19
CA PHE A 100 21.23 6.90 15.60
C PHE A 100 19.86 6.42 15.14
N ASN A 101 19.00 6.02 16.09
CA ASN A 101 17.70 5.40 15.78
C ASN A 101 16.50 6.32 16.03
N GLU A 102 16.75 7.56 16.44
CA GLU A 102 15.72 8.54 16.76
C GLU A 102 16.13 9.91 16.22
N GLU A 103 15.15 10.72 15.83
CA GLU A 103 15.37 12.12 15.44
C GLU A 103 15.93 12.89 16.64
N SER A 104 17.07 13.54 16.45
CA SER A 104 17.81 14.16 17.55
C SER A 104 18.87 15.16 17.07
N VAL A 105 19.39 15.96 18.01
CA VAL A 105 20.58 16.78 17.79
C VAL A 105 21.56 16.54 18.94
N HIS A 106 22.78 16.12 18.60
CA HIS A 106 23.83 15.84 19.57
C HIS A 106 25.05 16.74 19.33
N ILE A 107 25.34 17.62 20.28
CA ILE A 107 26.60 18.38 20.31
C ILE A 107 27.63 17.54 21.05
N TYR A 108 28.83 17.43 20.50
CA TYR A 108 29.92 16.65 21.08
C TYR A 108 31.25 17.39 20.99
N ARG A 109 32.21 16.96 21.80
CA ARG A 109 33.53 17.59 21.90
C ARG A 109 34.64 16.59 22.13
N CYS A 110 35.86 16.99 21.82
CA CYS A 110 37.07 16.36 22.35
C CYS A 110 37.53 17.09 23.60
N GLU A 111 37.50 16.43 24.76
CA GLU A 111 37.77 17.05 26.06
C GLU A 111 39.10 17.81 26.18
N PRO A 112 40.26 17.27 25.77
CA PRO A 112 41.53 18.00 25.89
C PRO A 112 41.67 19.21 24.94
N HIS A 113 40.81 19.34 23.93
CA HIS A 113 40.96 20.31 22.84
C HIS A 113 39.75 21.24 22.67
N SER A 114 38.86 21.31 23.65
CA SER A 114 37.65 22.14 23.60
C SER A 114 37.34 22.79 24.94
N SER A 115 36.45 23.78 24.90
CA SER A 115 35.91 24.39 26.11
C SER A 115 34.95 23.44 26.84
N THR A 116 34.87 23.60 28.16
CA THR A 116 34.03 22.73 28.99
C THR A 116 32.52 22.95 28.79
N ASP A 117 32.14 24.00 28.08
CA ASP A 117 30.76 24.38 27.76
C ASP A 117 30.35 24.04 26.31
N PHE A 118 31.19 23.31 25.56
CA PHE A 118 30.91 22.86 24.18
C PHE A 118 30.75 24.00 23.16
N GLN A 119 31.31 25.18 23.41
CA GLN A 119 31.15 26.32 22.49
C GLN A 119 32.35 26.57 21.56
N PHE A 120 33.57 26.22 21.98
CA PHE A 120 34.78 26.54 21.23
C PHE A 120 35.82 25.42 21.25
N GLY A 121 36.71 25.43 20.26
CA GLY A 121 37.72 24.39 20.06
C GLY A 121 37.16 23.20 19.29
N MET A 122 37.63 22.01 19.62
CA MET A 122 37.27 20.77 18.94
C MET A 122 35.87 20.30 19.35
N VAL A 123 34.86 20.92 18.74
CA VAL A 123 33.42 20.67 18.94
C VAL A 123 32.81 20.30 17.58
N GLY A 124 31.81 19.43 17.60
CA GLY A 124 31.02 19.09 16.42
C GLY A 124 29.57 18.81 16.78
N SER A 125 28.74 18.58 15.77
CA SER A 125 27.34 18.18 15.95
C SER A 125 26.91 17.08 14.99
N VAL A 126 25.97 16.26 15.47
CA VAL A 126 25.19 15.32 14.65
C VAL A 126 23.74 15.77 14.72
N THR A 127 23.16 16.15 13.58
CA THR A 127 21.72 16.35 13.41
C THR A 127 21.16 15.09 12.75
N VAL A 128 20.23 14.42 13.41
CA VAL A 128 19.58 13.21 12.92
C VAL A 128 18.17 13.58 12.48
N GLU A 129 17.94 13.56 11.18
CA GLU A 129 16.64 13.80 10.58
C GLU A 129 15.87 12.49 10.44
N LYS A 130 14.54 12.58 10.40
CA LYS A 130 13.70 11.41 10.12
C LYS A 130 14.07 10.85 8.75
N ALA A 131 14.35 9.54 8.68
CA ALA A 131 14.63 8.87 7.42
C ALA A 131 13.62 9.27 6.34
N ASP A 132 14.13 9.59 5.15
CA ASP A 132 13.32 9.86 3.97
C ASP A 132 12.43 8.65 3.69
N GLU A 133 11.19 8.69 4.20
CA GLU A 133 10.14 7.79 3.79
C GLU A 133 9.69 8.23 2.40
N PRO A 134 9.59 7.33 1.40
CA PRO A 134 9.00 7.71 0.13
C PRO A 134 7.61 8.27 0.41
N GLU A 135 7.34 9.46 -0.13
CA GLU A 135 6.02 10.08 -0.03
C GLU A 135 4.95 9.07 -0.45
N PRO A 136 3.89 8.88 0.35
CA PRO A 136 2.87 7.90 0.04
C PRO A 136 2.22 8.26 -1.30
N PHE A 137 1.92 7.25 -2.12
CA PHE A 137 1.16 7.47 -3.34
C PHE A 137 -0.23 8.01 -3.00
N LEU A 138 -0.71 8.98 -3.76
CA LEU A 138 -2.04 9.56 -3.57
C LEU A 138 -2.92 9.32 -4.79
N ILE A 139 -4.19 9.02 -4.57
CA ILE A 139 -5.19 9.09 -5.64
C ILE A 139 -5.41 10.57 -5.98
N THR A 140 -4.84 11.00 -7.11
CA THR A 140 -5.06 12.34 -7.67
C THR A 140 -5.90 12.24 -8.95
N PHE A 141 -6.24 13.39 -9.55
CA PHE A 141 -6.95 13.42 -10.83
C PHE A 141 -6.28 12.54 -11.91
N GLY A 142 -4.95 12.41 -11.85
CA GLY A 142 -4.16 11.60 -12.76
C GLY A 142 -4.47 10.10 -12.75
N ILE A 143 -5.23 9.56 -11.79
CA ILE A 143 -5.70 8.16 -11.78
C ILE A 143 -6.87 7.91 -12.76
N THR A 144 -7.61 8.95 -13.15
CA THR A 144 -8.77 8.85 -14.04
C THR A 144 -8.43 8.10 -15.33
N GLY A 145 -9.16 7.04 -15.65
CA GLY A 145 -8.89 6.25 -16.85
C GLY A 145 -9.55 4.87 -16.85
N SER A 146 -9.23 4.07 -17.85
CA SER A 146 -9.67 2.68 -17.96
C SER A 146 -8.62 1.72 -17.41
N TRP A 147 -9.07 0.74 -16.62
CA TRP A 147 -8.26 -0.21 -15.87
C TRP A 147 -8.81 -1.62 -16.02
N PHE A 148 -7.94 -2.63 -16.09
CA PHE A 148 -8.35 -4.03 -16.27
C PHE A 148 -7.31 -5.02 -15.77
N ASP A 149 -7.70 -6.29 -15.64
CA ASP A 149 -6.80 -7.42 -15.44
C ASP A 149 -6.50 -8.09 -16.80
N PRO A 150 -5.25 -8.10 -17.27
CA PRO A 150 -4.87 -8.75 -18.53
C PRO A 150 -5.19 -10.24 -18.59
N THR A 151 -5.29 -10.92 -17.44
CA THR A 151 -5.63 -12.34 -17.35
C THR A 151 -7.14 -12.60 -17.40
N GLN A 152 -7.97 -11.57 -17.18
CA GLN A 152 -9.43 -11.62 -17.20
C GLN A 152 -10.03 -10.65 -18.24
N ASN A 153 -9.66 -10.86 -19.51
CA ASN A 153 -10.10 -10.00 -20.61
C ASN A 153 -11.63 -10.01 -20.79
N GLY A 154 -12.18 -8.88 -21.24
CA GLY A 154 -13.61 -8.67 -21.47
C GLY A 154 -14.36 -7.98 -20.33
N GLN A 155 -13.69 -7.70 -19.22
CA GLN A 155 -14.20 -6.87 -18.11
C GLN A 155 -13.15 -5.84 -17.68
N GLY A 156 -13.59 -4.81 -16.95
CA GLY A 156 -12.71 -3.77 -16.43
C GLY A 156 -13.48 -2.57 -15.90
N PHE A 157 -12.74 -1.57 -15.45
CA PHE A 157 -13.26 -0.37 -14.81
C PHE A 157 -12.95 0.85 -15.66
N SER A 158 -13.91 1.76 -15.77
CA SER A 158 -13.62 3.17 -16.04
C SER A 158 -13.69 3.90 -14.71
N LEU A 159 -12.59 4.51 -14.30
CA LEU A 159 -12.43 5.22 -13.05
C LEU A 159 -12.32 6.72 -13.33
N GLU A 160 -13.00 7.53 -12.54
CA GLU A 160 -12.98 8.99 -12.62
C GLU A 160 -12.80 9.56 -11.23
N VAL A 161 -11.71 10.27 -11.02
CA VAL A 161 -11.48 11.04 -9.79
C VAL A 161 -12.22 12.36 -9.94
N VAL A 162 -13.03 12.71 -8.95
CA VAL A 162 -13.78 13.97 -8.89
C VAL A 162 -13.20 14.84 -7.79
N PRO A 163 -12.19 15.69 -8.08
CA PRO A 163 -11.42 16.40 -7.04
C PRO A 163 -12.28 17.32 -6.17
N ALA A 164 -13.32 17.93 -6.77
CA ALA A 164 -14.21 18.84 -6.05
C ALA A 164 -15.05 18.17 -4.96
N ALA A 165 -15.23 16.85 -5.02
CA ALA A 165 -16.02 16.07 -4.08
C ALA A 165 -15.18 15.05 -3.29
N ASP A 166 -13.88 14.94 -3.59
CA ASP A 166 -12.96 13.97 -2.99
C ASP A 166 -13.45 12.51 -3.06
N VAL A 167 -13.95 12.14 -4.26
CA VAL A 167 -14.48 10.80 -4.53
C VAL A 167 -13.91 10.20 -5.80
N LEU A 168 -13.82 8.87 -5.79
CA LEU A 168 -13.61 8.05 -6.97
C LEU A 168 -14.97 7.56 -7.47
N ALA A 169 -15.36 7.95 -8.67
CA ALA A 169 -16.46 7.34 -9.41
C ALA A 169 -15.92 6.14 -10.20
N ALA A 170 -16.66 5.04 -10.19
CA ALA A 170 -16.28 3.82 -10.89
C ALA A 170 -17.45 3.26 -11.70
N TYR A 171 -17.15 2.86 -12.93
CA TYR A 171 -18.05 2.18 -13.84
C TYR A 171 -17.42 0.83 -14.17
N TRP A 172 -18.00 -0.25 -13.65
CA TRP A 172 -17.46 -1.59 -13.80
C TRP A 172 -18.22 -2.33 -14.89
N PHE A 173 -17.56 -2.56 -16.02
CA PHE A 173 -18.07 -3.40 -17.11
C PHE A 173 -17.64 -4.84 -16.84
N THR A 174 -18.59 -5.74 -16.63
CA THR A 174 -18.33 -7.12 -16.20
C THR A 174 -19.44 -8.08 -16.66
N PHE A 175 -19.55 -9.23 -16.02
CA PHE A 175 -20.51 -10.29 -16.31
C PHE A 175 -21.27 -10.68 -15.04
N PRO A 176 -22.51 -11.20 -15.14
CA PRO A 176 -23.24 -11.70 -13.98
C PRO A 176 -22.48 -12.81 -13.22
N PRO A 177 -22.71 -12.96 -11.90
CA PRO A 177 -22.09 -14.02 -11.10
C PRO A 177 -22.34 -15.43 -11.66
N GLN A 178 -21.46 -16.37 -11.29
CA GLN A 178 -21.57 -17.77 -11.70
C GLN A 178 -22.93 -18.36 -11.27
N GLY A 179 -23.61 -19.06 -12.18
CA GLY A 179 -24.94 -19.65 -11.93
C GLY A 179 -26.11 -18.83 -12.48
N VAL A 180 -25.89 -17.59 -12.92
CA VAL A 180 -26.86 -16.87 -13.76
C VAL A 180 -26.81 -17.44 -15.18
N ALA A 181 -27.96 -17.82 -15.74
CA ALA A 181 -28.04 -18.42 -17.08
C ALA A 181 -27.40 -17.51 -18.13
N LYS A 182 -26.51 -18.07 -18.96
CA LYS A 182 -25.93 -17.37 -20.11
C LYS A 182 -27.02 -17.13 -21.16
N GLY A 183 -27.25 -15.87 -21.54
CA GLY A 183 -28.03 -15.49 -22.70
C GLY A 183 -27.41 -16.13 -23.93
N VAL A 184 -28.15 -17.06 -24.55
CA VAL A 184 -27.60 -18.07 -25.47
C VAL A 184 -28.00 -17.86 -26.94
N ALA A 185 -28.62 -16.73 -27.30
CA ALA A 185 -29.01 -16.46 -28.69
C ALA A 185 -28.24 -15.28 -29.31
N LYS A 186 -27.71 -15.49 -30.50
CA LYS A 186 -27.12 -14.45 -31.35
C LYS A 186 -28.22 -13.44 -31.73
N GLY A 187 -28.13 -12.20 -31.25
CA GLY A 187 -29.15 -11.16 -31.43
C GLY A 187 -29.88 -10.77 -30.14
N GLU A 188 -29.71 -11.56 -29.07
CA GLU A 188 -30.01 -11.14 -27.69
C GLU A 188 -28.72 -10.57 -27.09
N LEU A 189 -28.83 -9.58 -26.19
CA LEU A 189 -27.67 -9.00 -25.53
C LEU A 189 -26.91 -10.14 -24.80
N PRO A 190 -25.59 -10.31 -25.03
CA PRO A 190 -24.81 -11.30 -24.29
C PRO A 190 -24.89 -11.00 -22.78
N ASN A 191 -24.55 -11.98 -21.95
CA ASN A 191 -24.54 -11.90 -20.48
C ASN A 191 -23.57 -10.85 -19.94
N GLN A 192 -23.78 -9.58 -20.23
CA GLN A 192 -23.02 -8.44 -19.75
C GLN A 192 -23.75 -7.83 -18.55
N MET A 193 -22.97 -7.31 -17.63
CA MET A 193 -23.43 -6.55 -16.48
C MET A 193 -22.57 -5.30 -16.40
N TRP A 194 -23.16 -4.15 -16.08
CA TRP A 194 -22.39 -2.99 -15.68
C TRP A 194 -22.88 -2.50 -14.33
N LEU A 195 -21.93 -2.18 -13.47
CA LEU A 195 -22.19 -1.58 -12.17
C LEU A 195 -21.66 -0.15 -12.19
N GLN A 196 -22.30 0.72 -11.43
CA GLN A 196 -21.83 2.09 -11.25
C GLN A 196 -21.87 2.49 -9.80
N GLY A 197 -20.89 3.26 -9.38
CA GLY A 197 -20.73 3.63 -7.99
C GLY A 197 -19.79 4.81 -7.82
N SER A 198 -19.76 5.34 -6.61
CA SER A 198 -18.72 6.26 -6.17
C SER A 198 -18.41 6.05 -4.70
N GLY A 199 -17.26 6.54 -4.25
CA GLY A 199 -16.82 6.40 -2.88
C GLY A 199 -15.74 7.41 -2.50
N PRO A 200 -15.58 7.71 -1.19
CA PRO A 200 -14.55 8.61 -0.72
C PRO A 200 -13.15 8.08 -1.01
N ILE A 201 -12.22 9.02 -1.23
CA ILE A 201 -10.78 8.77 -1.36
C ILE A 201 -10.13 8.97 0.01
N ASP A 202 -9.16 8.12 0.35
CA ASP A 202 -8.29 8.23 1.51
C ASP A 202 -6.88 7.75 1.12
N GLY A 203 -5.97 8.69 0.89
CA GLY A 203 -4.61 8.42 0.43
C GLY A 203 -4.57 7.69 -0.92
N ASP A 204 -4.02 6.47 -0.92
CA ASP A 204 -3.90 5.59 -2.09
C ASP A 204 -5.14 4.73 -2.35
N THR A 205 -6.20 4.89 -1.52
CA THR A 205 -7.33 3.97 -1.44
C THR A 205 -8.67 4.67 -1.63
N ALA A 206 -9.64 3.99 -2.24
CA ALA A 206 -11.02 4.45 -2.34
C ALA A 206 -12.02 3.30 -2.17
N VAL A 207 -13.08 3.52 -1.37
CA VAL A 207 -14.11 2.50 -1.09
C VAL A 207 -15.41 2.86 -1.80
N VAL A 208 -15.67 2.20 -2.92
CA VAL A 208 -16.83 2.48 -3.80
C VAL A 208 -18.00 1.56 -3.48
N THR A 209 -19.19 2.14 -3.32
CA THR A 209 -20.46 1.37 -3.30
C THR A 209 -21.05 1.30 -4.70
N PHE A 210 -21.29 0.09 -5.17
CA PHE A 210 -21.81 -0.20 -6.51
C PHE A 210 -23.31 -0.48 -6.51
N GLN A 211 -23.97 0.02 -7.55
CA GLN A 211 -25.36 -0.22 -7.86
C GLN A 211 -25.51 -0.84 -9.25
N LEU A 212 -26.52 -1.69 -9.42
CA LEU A 212 -26.94 -2.31 -10.66
C LEU A 212 -28.18 -1.58 -11.22
N PRO A 213 -28.08 -0.93 -12.39
CA PRO A 213 -29.25 -0.41 -13.08
C PRO A 213 -30.11 -1.56 -13.64
N VAL A 214 -31.42 -1.55 -13.36
CA VAL A 214 -32.38 -2.56 -13.83
C VAL A 214 -33.61 -1.91 -14.46
N GLY A 215 -34.34 -2.65 -15.31
CA GLY A 215 -35.63 -2.22 -15.87
C GLY A 215 -35.59 -1.29 -17.08
N GLY A 216 -34.43 -0.74 -17.44
CA GLY A 216 -34.28 0.13 -18.60
C GLY A 216 -34.46 -0.58 -19.95
N ALA A 217 -35.01 0.13 -20.93
CA ALA A 217 -35.08 -0.30 -22.33
C ALA A 217 -34.56 0.82 -23.25
N PHE A 218 -33.82 0.44 -24.30
CA PHE A 218 -33.28 1.40 -25.26
C PHE A 218 -34.40 2.21 -25.93
N ASP A 219 -34.17 3.51 -26.13
CA ASP A 219 -35.14 4.48 -26.66
C ASP A 219 -36.49 4.55 -25.90
N THR A 220 -36.54 4.05 -24.66
CA THR A 220 -37.74 4.09 -23.81
C THR A 220 -37.50 4.97 -22.59
N PRO A 221 -38.24 6.08 -22.42
CA PRO A 221 -38.10 6.93 -21.23
C PRO A 221 -38.56 6.23 -19.94
N GLY A 222 -37.86 6.51 -18.85
CA GLY A 222 -38.22 6.02 -17.51
C GLY A 222 -37.92 4.53 -17.30
N GLY A 223 -38.38 3.99 -16.17
CA GLY A 223 -38.30 2.56 -15.86
C GLY A 223 -36.94 2.05 -15.39
N VAL A 224 -35.97 2.93 -15.09
CA VAL A 224 -34.69 2.52 -14.51
C VAL A 224 -34.76 2.58 -13.00
N GLU A 225 -34.58 1.43 -12.35
CA GLU A 225 -34.33 1.33 -10.91
C GLU A 225 -32.83 1.07 -10.68
N ARG A 226 -32.33 1.43 -9.49
CA ARG A 226 -30.94 1.20 -9.08
C ARG A 226 -30.96 0.33 -7.85
N GLU A 227 -30.52 -0.90 -8.00
CA GLU A 227 -30.40 -1.84 -6.89
C GLU A 227 -28.98 -1.79 -6.33
N ASP A 228 -28.84 -1.74 -5.00
CA ASP A 228 -27.52 -1.85 -4.39
C ASP A 228 -26.93 -3.24 -4.64
N TRP A 229 -25.69 -3.30 -5.10
CA TRP A 229 -25.05 -4.56 -5.49
C TRP A 229 -23.99 -5.01 -4.50
N GLY A 230 -23.14 -4.09 -4.03
CA GLY A 230 -21.97 -4.42 -3.22
C GLY A 230 -20.95 -3.30 -3.15
N THR A 231 -19.75 -3.63 -2.73
CA THR A 231 -18.64 -2.66 -2.59
C THR A 231 -17.39 -3.16 -3.29
N ALA A 232 -16.54 -2.23 -3.73
CA ALA A 232 -15.15 -2.52 -4.03
C ALA A 232 -14.21 -1.49 -3.40
N THR A 233 -13.10 -1.98 -2.86
CA THR A 233 -11.97 -1.17 -2.42
C THR A 233 -10.93 -1.16 -3.53
N PHE A 234 -10.58 0.04 -4.00
CA PHE A 234 -9.49 0.28 -4.94
C PHE A 234 -8.27 0.76 -4.16
N THR A 235 -7.09 0.23 -4.47
CA THR A 235 -5.80 0.70 -3.95
C THR A 235 -4.80 0.80 -5.10
N PHE A 236 -3.98 1.86 -5.13
CA PHE A 236 -3.01 2.11 -6.19
C PHE A 236 -1.58 2.17 -5.64
N SER A 237 -0.66 1.43 -6.25
CA SER A 237 0.76 1.47 -5.88
C SER A 237 1.57 2.44 -6.73
N ASP A 238 1.08 2.71 -7.94
CA ASP A 238 1.67 3.64 -8.89
C ASP A 238 0.64 4.06 -9.94
N CYS A 239 1.05 4.87 -10.90
CA CYS A 239 0.19 5.41 -11.96
C CYS A 239 -0.40 4.40 -12.94
N ASN A 240 0.08 3.16 -12.93
CA ASN A 240 -0.24 2.11 -13.89
C ASN A 240 -0.66 0.79 -13.24
N THR A 241 -0.48 0.65 -11.91
CA THR A 241 -0.76 -0.57 -11.15
C THR A 241 -1.70 -0.28 -9.98
N GLY A 242 -2.73 -1.11 -9.85
CA GLY A 242 -3.65 -1.07 -8.73
C GLY A 242 -4.28 -2.42 -8.40
N LEU A 243 -5.20 -2.40 -7.46
CA LEU A 243 -5.92 -3.58 -6.98
C LEU A 243 -7.37 -3.20 -6.70
N ALA A 244 -8.32 -4.00 -7.17
CA ALA A 244 -9.72 -3.91 -6.76
C ALA A 244 -10.13 -5.16 -5.99
N THR A 245 -10.52 -5.02 -4.73
CA THR A 245 -11.12 -6.09 -3.93
C THR A 245 -12.61 -5.83 -3.77
N TYR A 246 -13.46 -6.79 -4.12
CA TYR A 246 -14.90 -6.60 -4.19
C TYR A 246 -15.69 -7.68 -3.46
N GLN A 247 -16.92 -7.32 -3.07
CA GLN A 247 -17.90 -8.22 -2.48
C GLN A 247 -19.33 -7.77 -2.79
N SER A 248 -20.18 -8.69 -3.23
CA SER A 248 -21.62 -8.46 -3.41
C SER A 248 -22.37 -8.62 -2.09
N LEU A 249 -23.47 -7.88 -1.93
CA LEU A 249 -24.32 -7.93 -0.74
C LEU A 249 -24.94 -9.31 -0.49
N ASP A 250 -25.21 -10.06 -1.58
CA ASP A 250 -25.77 -11.41 -1.50
C ASP A 250 -24.71 -12.52 -1.27
N GLY A 251 -23.43 -12.14 -1.19
CA GLY A 251 -22.30 -13.04 -0.98
C GLY A 251 -21.98 -13.99 -2.14
N LYS A 252 -22.63 -13.84 -3.30
CA LYS A 252 -22.40 -14.73 -4.46
C LYS A 252 -21.18 -14.34 -5.30
N ALA A 253 -20.68 -13.12 -5.16
CA ALA A 253 -19.51 -12.64 -5.85
C ALA A 253 -18.57 -11.94 -4.88
N GLN A 254 -17.34 -12.43 -4.78
CA GLN A 254 -16.27 -11.78 -4.04
C GLN A 254 -14.92 -12.15 -4.66
N GLY A 255 -13.94 -11.27 -4.57
CA GLY A 255 -12.62 -11.55 -5.11
C GLY A 255 -11.74 -10.32 -5.19
N THR A 256 -10.63 -10.52 -5.88
CA THR A 256 -9.61 -9.49 -6.11
C THR A 256 -9.23 -9.48 -7.59
N ILE A 257 -9.08 -8.29 -8.14
CA ILE A 257 -8.72 -8.04 -9.54
C ILE A 257 -7.47 -7.16 -9.54
N PRO A 258 -6.29 -7.69 -9.90
CA PRO A 258 -5.12 -6.88 -10.19
C PRO A 258 -5.42 -5.95 -11.37
N LEU A 259 -5.13 -4.67 -11.23
CA LEU A 259 -5.42 -3.65 -12.22
C LEU A 259 -4.14 -3.18 -12.91
N VAL A 260 -4.20 -3.19 -14.23
CA VAL A 260 -3.26 -2.50 -15.11
C VAL A 260 -4.02 -1.40 -15.85
N ARG A 261 -3.40 -0.23 -16.00
CA ARG A 261 -4.01 0.90 -16.69
C ARG A 261 -3.91 0.76 -18.21
N ILE A 262 -5.03 0.99 -18.89
CA ILE A 262 -5.12 1.00 -20.36
C ILE A 262 -4.86 2.40 -20.90
N THR A 263 -5.50 3.40 -20.29
CA THR A 263 -5.42 4.80 -20.72
C THR A 263 -4.49 5.55 -19.78
N ALA A 264 -3.21 5.20 -19.81
CA ALA A 264 -2.20 5.89 -19.03
C ALA A 264 -2.22 7.39 -19.33
N ASP A 265 -2.25 8.20 -18.27
CA ASP A 265 -2.23 9.66 -18.34
C ASP A 265 -0.82 10.19 -18.04
N VAL A 266 -0.43 11.26 -18.73
CA VAL A 266 0.86 11.92 -18.55
C VAL A 266 0.93 12.76 -17.27
N ASN A 267 -0.23 13.09 -16.67
CA ASN A 267 -0.25 13.93 -15.48
C ASN A 267 -0.08 13.16 -14.18
N CYS A 268 -0.33 11.84 -14.16
CA CYS A 268 -0.27 11.10 -12.91
C CYS A 268 1.11 11.20 -12.23
N GLU A 269 2.19 10.98 -12.99
CA GLU A 269 3.55 11.09 -12.45
C GLU A 269 3.89 12.51 -12.00
N ALA A 270 3.41 13.52 -12.72
CA ALA A 270 3.61 14.92 -12.35
C ALA A 270 2.94 15.25 -11.00
N GLU A 271 1.70 14.81 -10.81
CA GLU A 271 0.95 15.02 -9.57
C GLU A 271 1.56 14.30 -8.36
N GLN A 272 2.25 13.16 -8.56
CA GLN A 272 2.98 12.50 -7.47
C GLN A 272 4.27 13.23 -7.07
N SER A 273 4.82 14.08 -7.96
CA SER A 273 6.11 14.75 -7.73
C SER A 273 6.00 16.09 -6.96
N GLY A 274 4.79 16.51 -6.60
CA GLY A 274 4.54 17.73 -5.82
C GLY A 274 4.96 19.04 -6.52
N ASN A 275 5.04 19.04 -7.86
CA ASN A 275 5.50 20.17 -8.69
C ASN A 275 4.36 20.91 -9.38
#